data_AF-A0A6I3LQZ9-F1
#
_entry.id   AF-A0A6I3LQZ9-F1
#
_cell.length_a   1.000
_cell.length_b   1.000
_cell.length_c   1.000
_cell.angle_alpha   90.00
_cell.angle_beta   90.00
_cell.angle_gamma   90.00
#
_symmetry.space_group_name_H-M   'P 1'
#
loop_
_entity.id
_entity.type
_entity.pdbx_description
1 polymer ?
#
loop_
_entity_poly.entity_id
_entity_poly.type
_entity_poly.pdbx_seq_one_letter_code
_entity_poly.pdbx_strand_id
1 'polypeptide(L)'
;MTDIDKQGVENKTINLLRTKFKFKIEEACFSKGFIPKYILLDRTRNIHSYLVPMSNTEFLQIGKSSFKGSRLESILLEYYKIYYSSLDRPLFLIIENNQTIDFFDISNLKEYFFNTISIEEVFKNRINMVDIYPIIKKEL
;
A
#
# COMPACT_ATOMS: atom_id res chain seq x y z
N MET A 1 1.07 -16.47 -10.17
CA MET A 1 2.33 -15.91 -9.63
C MET A 1 2.79 -16.86 -8.55
N THR A 2 4.00 -17.37 -8.67
CA THR A 2 4.63 -18.17 -7.60
C THR A 2 5.03 -17.23 -6.46
N ASP A 3 5.11 -17.72 -5.22
CA ASP A 3 5.45 -16.89 -4.05
C ASP A 3 6.82 -16.19 -4.18
N ILE A 4 7.70 -16.75 -5.03
CA ILE A 4 9.02 -16.21 -5.38
C ILE A 4 8.90 -14.88 -6.15
N ASP A 5 7.96 -14.77 -7.09
CA ASP A 5 7.75 -13.54 -7.88
C ASP A 5 7.25 -12.38 -7.01
N LYS A 6 6.41 -12.71 -6.01
CA LYS A 6 5.81 -11.72 -5.12
C LYS A 6 6.83 -11.11 -4.16
N GLN A 7 7.69 -11.96 -3.59
CA GLN A 7 8.76 -11.53 -2.70
C GLN A 7 9.82 -10.67 -3.43
N GLY A 8 10.05 -10.94 -4.71
CA GLY A 8 10.91 -10.13 -5.58
C GLY A 8 10.39 -8.71 -5.79
N VAL A 9 9.09 -8.55 -6.04
CA VAL A 9 8.46 -7.22 -6.21
C VAL A 9 8.50 -6.42 -4.92
N GLU A 10 8.12 -7.02 -3.78
CA GLU A 10 8.14 -6.33 -2.49
C GLU A 10 9.53 -5.78 -2.15
N ASN A 11 10.56 -6.63 -2.24
CA ASN A 11 11.93 -6.24 -1.93
C ASN A 11 12.43 -5.13 -2.86
N LYS A 12 12.08 -5.18 -4.15
CA LYS A 12 12.45 -4.15 -5.13
C LYS A 12 11.81 -2.81 -4.77
N THR A 13 10.50 -2.78 -4.49
CA THR A 13 9.78 -1.55 -4.12
C THR A 13 10.33 -0.95 -2.83
N ILE A 14 10.54 -1.76 -1.79
CA ILE A 14 11.10 -1.28 -0.52
C ILE A 14 12.53 -0.74 -0.70
N ASN A 15 13.38 -1.44 -1.46
CA ASN A 15 14.74 -0.97 -1.74
C ASN A 15 14.73 0.35 -2.51
N LEU A 16 13.82 0.53 -3.45
CA LEU A 16 13.66 1.79 -4.17
C LEU A 16 13.28 2.94 -3.22
N LEU A 17 12.34 2.71 -2.32
CA LEU A 17 11.92 3.70 -1.31
C LEU A 17 13.07 4.08 -0.35
N ARG A 18 13.83 3.09 0.12
CA ARG A 18 15.01 3.32 0.98
C ARG A 18 16.12 4.08 0.24
N THR A 19 16.43 3.71 -1.00
CA THR A 19 17.61 4.23 -1.71
C THR A 19 17.35 5.58 -2.38
N LYS A 20 16.22 5.73 -3.09
CA LYS A 20 15.88 6.94 -3.85
C LYS A 20 15.26 8.01 -2.97
N PHE A 21 14.36 7.62 -2.07
CA PHE A 21 13.62 8.55 -1.23
C PHE A 21 14.13 8.62 0.22
N LYS A 22 15.14 7.82 0.57
CA LYS A 22 15.78 7.82 1.90
C LYS A 22 14.81 7.55 3.05
N PHE A 23 13.74 6.82 2.77
CA PHE A 23 12.77 6.42 3.79
C PHE A 23 13.37 5.40 4.75
N LYS A 24 13.14 5.61 6.06
CA LYS A 24 13.51 4.67 7.12
C LYS A 24 12.44 3.59 7.22
N ILE A 25 12.60 2.52 6.45
CA ILE A 25 11.65 1.40 6.42
C ILE A 25 12.25 0.21 7.15
N GLU A 26 11.49 -0.39 8.06
CA GLU A 26 11.85 -1.62 8.80
C GLU A 26 10.79 -2.71 8.58
N GLU A 27 11.15 -3.97 8.85
CA GLU A 27 10.17 -5.05 8.94
C GLU A 27 9.51 -5.04 10.32
N ALA A 28 8.18 -5.11 10.36
CA ALA A 28 7.43 -5.16 11.60
C ALA A 28 7.61 -6.51 12.28
N CYS A 29 8.20 -6.52 13.48
CA CYS A 29 8.42 -7.74 14.28
C CYS A 29 7.11 -8.42 14.74
N PHE A 30 5.98 -7.73 14.61
CA PHE A 30 4.63 -8.22 14.91
C PHE A 30 3.83 -8.61 13.65
N SER A 31 4.45 -8.57 12.45
CA SER A 31 3.77 -8.99 11.22
C SER A 31 3.44 -10.49 11.28
N LYS A 32 2.14 -10.80 11.26
CA LYS A 32 1.59 -12.15 11.15
C LYS A 32 0.35 -12.14 10.27
N GLY A 33 0.19 -13.16 9.42
CA GLY A 33 -0.94 -13.27 8.51
C GLY A 33 -1.02 -12.09 7.55
N PHE A 34 -2.12 -11.33 7.61
CA PHE A 34 -2.35 -10.14 6.77
C PHE A 34 -1.83 -8.83 7.39
N ILE A 35 -1.25 -8.86 8.60
CA ILE A 35 -0.66 -7.67 9.22
C ILE A 35 0.52 -7.18 8.36
N PRO A 36 0.54 -5.89 7.97
CA PRO A 36 1.57 -5.34 7.08
C PRO A 36 2.99 -5.67 7.54
N LYS A 37 3.80 -6.13 6.59
CA LYS A 37 5.19 -6.53 6.85
C LYS A 37 6.13 -5.34 7.06
N TYR A 38 5.88 -4.22 6.39
CA TYR A 38 6.81 -3.09 6.38
C TYR A 38 6.21 -1.89 7.12
N ILE A 39 7.06 -1.19 7.87
CA ILE A 39 6.72 0.03 8.59
C ILE A 39 7.66 1.16 8.18
N LEU A 40 7.09 2.34 7.95
CA LEU A 40 7.81 3.59 7.78
C LEU A 40 7.99 4.23 9.16
N LEU A 41 9.23 4.57 9.50
CA LEU A 41 9.57 5.25 10.75
C LEU A 41 9.73 6.74 10.53
N ASP A 42 9.19 7.52 11.47
CA ASP A 42 9.42 8.96 11.54
C ASP A 42 10.82 9.30 12.09
N ARG A 43 11.12 10.61 12.22
CA ARG A 43 12.39 11.09 12.77
C ARG A 43 12.67 10.62 14.21
N THR A 44 11.61 10.31 14.97
CA THR A 44 11.66 9.87 16.36
C THR A 44 11.69 8.36 16.53
N ARG A 45 11.75 7.60 15.42
CA ARG A 45 11.67 6.13 15.36
C ARG A 45 10.30 5.57 15.81
N ASN A 46 9.26 6.39 15.78
CA ASN A 46 7.89 5.90 15.92
C ASN A 46 7.36 5.45 14.55
N ILE A 47 6.36 4.57 14.56
CA ILE A 47 5.66 4.18 13.32
C ILE A 47 4.91 5.41 12.79
N HIS A 48 5.33 5.88 11.63
CA HIS A 48 4.60 6.87 10.85
C HIS A 48 3.45 6.20 10.11
N SER A 49 3.75 5.13 9.37
CA SER A 49 2.75 4.40 8.59
C SER A 49 3.16 2.96 8.31
N TYR A 50 2.15 2.15 8.01
CA TYR A 50 2.30 0.77 7.54
C TYR A 50 2.34 0.77 6.01
N LEU A 51 3.20 -0.08 5.42
CA LEU A 51 3.41 -0.15 3.99
C LEU A 51 3.16 -1.56 3.46
N VAL A 52 2.40 -1.66 2.38
CA VAL A 52 2.10 -2.91 1.68
C VAL A 52 2.45 -2.73 0.20
N PRO A 53 3.63 -3.20 -0.23
CA PRO A 53 3.97 -3.21 -1.64
C PRO A 53 3.11 -4.23 -2.41
N MET A 54 2.69 -3.87 -3.60
CA MET A 54 1.91 -4.74 -4.49
C MET A 54 2.40 -4.60 -5.93
N SER A 55 2.39 -5.71 -6.68
CA SER A 55 2.74 -5.67 -8.10
C SER A 55 1.64 -5.02 -8.94
N ASN A 56 2.04 -4.34 -10.01
CA ASN A 56 1.09 -3.79 -10.98
C ASN A 56 0.23 -4.87 -11.63
N THR A 57 0.79 -6.07 -11.85
CA THR A 57 0.03 -7.21 -12.37
C THR A 57 -1.03 -7.71 -11.41
N GLU A 58 -0.74 -7.78 -10.11
CA GLU A 58 -1.76 -8.04 -9.11
C GLU A 58 -2.82 -6.94 -9.21
N PHE A 59 -2.45 -5.66 -9.13
CA PHE A 59 -3.40 -4.55 -9.14
C PHE A 59 -4.18 -4.35 -10.46
N LEU A 60 -3.65 -4.77 -11.62
CA LEU A 60 -4.32 -4.67 -12.92
C LEU A 60 -5.20 -5.89 -13.23
N GLN A 61 -4.83 -7.09 -12.79
CA GLN A 61 -5.75 -8.25 -12.86
C GLN A 61 -6.99 -8.00 -12.01
N ILE A 62 -6.76 -7.34 -10.88
CA ILE A 62 -7.73 -6.76 -9.98
C ILE A 62 -8.69 -5.77 -10.72
N GLY A 63 -8.17 -4.97 -11.65
CA GLY A 63 -8.86 -3.96 -12.48
C GLY A 63 -9.87 -4.49 -13.50
N LYS A 64 -9.72 -5.75 -13.93
CA LYS A 64 -10.41 -6.30 -15.12
C LYS A 64 -11.63 -7.16 -14.80
N SER A 65 -11.80 -7.58 -13.55
CA SER A 65 -13.00 -8.26 -13.04
C SER A 65 -14.01 -7.26 -12.47
N SER A 66 -15.30 -7.59 -12.48
CA SER A 66 -16.28 -6.91 -11.61
C SER A 66 -15.69 -6.81 -10.21
N PHE A 67 -15.54 -5.59 -9.69
CA PHE A 67 -14.93 -5.34 -8.38
C PHE A 67 -15.63 -6.17 -7.29
N LYS A 68 -16.96 -6.23 -7.37
CA LYS A 68 -17.80 -7.03 -6.48
C LYS A 68 -17.63 -8.53 -6.75
N GLY A 69 -17.31 -9.28 -5.70
CA GLY A 69 -16.98 -10.71 -5.71
C GLY A 69 -15.56 -11.02 -6.15
N SER A 70 -14.73 -10.00 -6.42
CA SER A 70 -13.36 -10.22 -6.89
C SER A 70 -12.41 -10.57 -5.75
N ARG A 71 -11.27 -11.19 -6.12
CA ARG A 71 -10.14 -11.36 -5.21
C ARG A 71 -9.61 -10.01 -4.70
N LEU A 72 -9.77 -8.91 -5.44
CA LEU A 72 -9.41 -7.58 -4.96
C LEU A 72 -10.23 -7.19 -3.75
N GLU A 73 -11.55 -7.25 -3.90
CA GLU A 73 -12.48 -6.85 -2.84
C GLU A 73 -12.13 -7.62 -1.57
N SER A 74 -11.91 -8.94 -1.67
CA SER A 74 -11.47 -9.74 -0.53
C SER A 74 -10.14 -9.27 0.08
N ILE A 75 -9.10 -9.03 -0.74
CA ILE A 75 -7.79 -8.58 -0.23
C ILE A 75 -7.89 -7.21 0.44
N LEU A 76 -8.59 -6.27 -0.18
CA LEU A 76 -8.73 -4.94 0.36
C LEU A 76 -9.66 -4.90 1.57
N LEU A 77 -10.72 -5.71 1.60
CA LEU A 77 -11.57 -5.90 2.77
C LEU A 77 -10.77 -6.45 3.95
N GLU A 78 -9.84 -7.39 3.71
CA GLU A 78 -8.93 -7.86 4.77
C GLU A 78 -8.03 -6.75 5.29
N TYR A 79 -7.39 -5.97 4.39
CA TYR A 79 -6.60 -4.81 4.82
C TYR A 79 -7.45 -3.76 5.55
N TYR A 80 -8.70 -3.57 5.13
CA TYR A 80 -9.67 -2.70 5.79
C TYR A 80 -9.97 -3.18 7.21
N LYS A 81 -10.31 -4.46 7.36
CA LYS A 81 -10.56 -5.06 8.68
C LYS A 81 -9.37 -4.83 9.60
N ILE A 82 -8.15 -5.09 9.11
CA ILE A 82 -6.91 -4.92 9.88
C ILE A 82 -6.68 -3.46 10.25
N TYR A 83 -6.85 -2.55 9.30
CA TYR A 83 -6.69 -1.13 9.54
C TYR A 83 -7.61 -0.66 10.66
N TYR A 84 -8.91 -1.02 10.63
CA TYR A 84 -9.86 -0.61 11.65
C TYR A 84 -9.82 -1.44 12.94
N SER A 85 -9.30 -2.66 12.92
CA SER A 85 -9.25 -3.53 14.11
C SER A 85 -7.97 -3.39 14.91
N SER A 86 -6.85 -3.03 14.26
CA SER A 86 -5.52 -3.32 14.80
C SER A 86 -4.47 -2.24 14.57
N LEU A 87 -4.67 -1.32 13.61
CA LEU A 87 -3.66 -0.32 13.26
C LEU A 87 -4.03 1.05 13.84
N ASP A 88 -3.06 1.70 14.47
CA ASP A 88 -3.17 3.03 15.06
C ASP A 88 -2.55 4.13 14.18
N ARG A 89 -2.10 3.76 12.98
CA ARG A 89 -1.41 4.63 12.01
C ARG A 89 -1.87 4.33 10.58
N PRO A 90 -1.70 5.28 9.64
CA PRO A 90 -2.07 5.10 8.25
C PRO A 90 -1.48 3.84 7.62
N LEU A 91 -2.24 3.20 6.73
CA LEU A 91 -1.83 2.04 5.95
C LEU A 91 -1.80 2.44 4.47
N PHE A 92 -0.62 2.35 3.85
CA PHE A 92 -0.45 2.65 2.44
C PHE A 92 -0.25 1.37 1.62
N LEU A 93 -1.06 1.22 0.58
CA LEU A 93 -0.73 0.33 -0.53
C LEU A 93 0.21 1.06 -1.47
N ILE A 94 1.29 0.40 -1.86
CA ILE A 94 2.32 0.96 -2.74
C ILE A 94 2.37 0.14 -4.01
N ILE A 95 2.20 0.83 -5.14
CA ILE A 95 2.13 0.19 -6.45
C ILE A 95 3.21 0.79 -7.34
N GLU A 96 4.11 -0.06 -7.82
CA GLU A 96 5.08 0.34 -8.83
C GLU A 96 4.47 0.15 -10.22
N ASN A 97 4.21 1.25 -10.92
CA ASN A 97 3.68 1.24 -12.29
C ASN A 97 4.70 1.82 -13.27
N ASN A 98 5.44 0.94 -13.96
CA ASN A 98 6.48 1.26 -14.95
C ASN A 98 7.57 2.22 -14.45
N GLN A 99 7.25 3.52 -14.35
CA GLN A 99 8.14 4.62 -13.97
C GLN A 99 7.67 5.40 -12.73
N THR A 100 6.44 5.16 -12.26
CA THR A 100 5.85 5.85 -11.10
C THR A 100 5.67 4.89 -9.93
N ILE A 101 5.71 5.46 -8.73
CA ILE A 101 5.27 4.78 -7.51
C ILE A 101 4.02 5.52 -7.05
N ASP A 102 2.92 4.79 -6.98
CA ASP A 102 1.63 5.29 -6.55
C ASP A 102 1.34 4.82 -5.12
N PHE A 103 0.90 5.74 -4.28
CA PHE A 103 0.47 5.47 -2.91
C PHE A 103 -1.04 5.58 -2.83
N PHE A 104 -1.66 4.59 -2.20
CA PHE A 104 -3.07 4.62 -1.85
C PHE A 104 -3.19 4.51 -0.33
N ASP A 105 -3.71 5.55 0.29
CA ASP A 105 -4.10 5.48 1.70
C ASP A 105 -5.36 4.60 1.80
N ILE A 106 -5.23 3.47 2.47
CA ILE A 106 -6.33 2.56 2.70
C ILE A 106 -7.49 3.30 3.34
N SER A 107 -7.28 4.22 4.29
CA SER A 107 -8.35 4.93 4.99
C SER A 107 -9.29 5.73 4.06
N ASN A 108 -8.73 6.26 2.96
CA ASN A 108 -9.48 7.00 1.95
C ASN A 108 -10.23 6.09 0.98
N LEU A 109 -9.91 4.80 0.95
CA LEU A 109 -10.60 3.85 0.08
C LEU A 109 -11.97 3.39 0.60
N LYS A 110 -12.43 3.89 1.78
CA LYS A 110 -13.59 3.35 2.50
C LYS A 110 -14.86 3.56 1.73
N GLU A 111 -15.03 4.79 1.26
CA GLU A 111 -16.21 5.21 0.51
C GLU A 111 -16.34 4.41 -0.81
N TYR A 112 -15.23 3.92 -1.36
CA TYR A 112 -15.20 3.17 -2.61
C TYR A 112 -15.69 1.72 -2.45
N PHE A 113 -15.41 1.07 -1.32
CA PHE A 113 -15.92 -0.28 -1.04
C PHE A 113 -17.43 -0.29 -0.83
N PHE A 114 -17.96 0.73 -0.17
CA PHE A 114 -19.38 0.79 0.15
C PHE A 114 -20.23 1.34 -0.99
N ASN A 115 -19.66 2.17 -1.89
CA ASN A 115 -20.43 2.88 -2.92
C ASN A 115 -20.30 2.36 -4.36
N THR A 116 -20.05 1.06 -4.60
CA THR A 116 -20.09 0.46 -5.96
C THR A 116 -19.27 1.21 -7.02
N ILE A 117 -18.13 1.78 -6.62
CA ILE A 117 -17.34 2.63 -7.50
C ILE A 117 -16.42 1.79 -8.40
N SER A 118 -16.24 2.19 -9.66
CA SER A 118 -15.34 1.52 -10.60
C SER A 118 -13.86 1.69 -10.22
N ILE A 119 -13.02 0.75 -10.63
CA ILE A 119 -11.58 0.76 -10.32
C ILE A 119 -10.88 2.01 -10.90
N GLU A 120 -11.40 2.55 -11.99
CA GLU A 120 -10.92 3.82 -12.59
C GLU A 120 -11.01 5.00 -11.62
N GLU A 121 -12.04 5.04 -10.77
CA GLU A 121 -12.16 6.08 -9.75
C GLU A 121 -11.26 5.83 -8.54
N VAL A 122 -10.97 4.57 -8.19
CA VAL A 122 -9.92 4.24 -7.22
C VAL A 122 -8.58 4.84 -7.69
N PHE A 123 -8.26 4.69 -8.98
CA PHE A 123 -7.06 5.27 -9.59
C PHE A 123 -7.03 6.81 -9.61
N LYS A 124 -8.16 7.51 -9.51
CA LYS A 124 -8.19 8.98 -9.40
C LYS A 124 -7.71 9.47 -8.04
N ASN A 125 -7.76 8.62 -7.01
CA ASN A 125 -7.33 8.95 -5.65
C ASN A 125 -5.90 8.51 -5.34
N ARG A 126 -5.17 8.03 -6.36
CA ARG A 126 -3.74 7.78 -6.20
C ARG A 126 -3.06 9.08 -5.83
N ILE A 127 -2.17 9.01 -4.85
CA ILE A 127 -1.26 10.10 -4.57
C ILE A 127 0.07 9.71 -5.18
N ASN A 128 0.55 10.52 -6.12
CA ASN A 128 1.85 10.28 -6.73
C ASN A 128 2.92 10.48 -5.65
N MET A 129 3.92 9.60 -5.62
CA MET A 129 5.05 9.72 -4.71
C MET A 129 5.74 11.09 -4.78
N VAL A 130 5.81 11.70 -5.97
CA VAL A 130 6.41 13.04 -6.14
C VAL A 130 5.66 14.12 -5.35
N ASP A 131 4.34 13.99 -5.22
CA ASP A 131 3.48 14.97 -4.56
C ASP A 131 3.44 14.77 -3.04
N ILE A 132 3.44 13.50 -2.59
CA ILE A 132 3.37 13.18 -1.16
C ILE A 132 4.73 13.20 -0.46
N TYR A 133 5.82 12.96 -1.20
CA TYR A 133 7.16 12.90 -0.63
C TYR A 133 7.57 14.15 0.16
N PRO A 134 7.35 15.39 -0.33
CA PRO A 134 7.69 16.59 0.44
C PRO A 134 6.90 16.73 1.74
N ILE A 135 5.68 16.21 1.79
CA ILE A 135 4.80 16.26 2.96
C ILE A 135 5.32 15.26 3.99
N ILE A 136 5.45 13.99 3.58
CA ILE A 136 5.97 12.91 4.43
C ILE A 136 7.37 13.28 4.94
N LYS A 137 8.25 13.81 4.10
CA LYS A 137 9.63 14.17 4.49
C LYS A 137 9.71 15.21 5.61
N LYS A 138 8.71 16.06 5.81
CA LYS A 138 8.68 16.98 6.96
C LYS A 138 8.51 16.24 8.28
N GLU A 139 7.94 15.04 8.22
CA GLU A 139 7.59 14.20 9.36
C GLU A 139 8.64 13.09 9.60
N LEU A 140 9.44 12.71 8.59
CA LEU A 140 10.50 11.67 8.63
C LEU A 140 11.88 12.08 9.16
#